data_AF-A0A550I738-F1
#
_entry.id   AF-A0A550I738-F1
#
_cell.length_a   1.000
_cell.length_b   1.000
_cell.length_c   1.000
_cell.angle_alpha   90.00
_cell.angle_beta   90.00
_cell.angle_gamma   90.00
#
_symmetry.space_group_name_H-M   'P 1'
#
loop_
_entity.id
_entity.type
_entity.pdbx_description
1 polymer ?
#
loop_
_entity_poly.entity_id
_entity_poly.type
_entity_poly.pdbx_seq_one_letter_code
_entity_poly.pdbx_strand_id
1 'polypeptide(L)'
;MNDYSFYKSLYDRELNRRVHFDNSINLPVTILTLIVGLNYYYIKNIGIKDINEILFWDYSGFLLVSILFLTSLFFLIKSYNNLFRGFSYRNLATPSEIADFKNELDKYNDQVDEKVSFESVIVEKLNQVSDNHILINDQRSIDLYRCKTFIILTLIASGLNIIILTIKNLQI
;
A
#
# COMPACT_ATOMS: atom_id res chain seq x y z
N MET A 1 -23.76 -23.12 6.87
CA MET A 1 -23.22 -21.90 7.52
C MET A 1 -24.30 -20.85 7.38
N ASN A 2 -24.65 -20.08 8.42
CA ASN A 2 -25.67 -19.03 8.28
C ASN A 2 -25.14 -17.94 7.32
N ASP A 3 -25.96 -17.42 6.41
CA ASP A 3 -25.58 -16.39 5.44
C ASP A 3 -24.93 -15.19 6.13
N TYR A 4 -25.52 -14.70 7.22
CA TYR A 4 -24.93 -13.64 8.04
C TYR A 4 -23.50 -13.96 8.50
N SER A 5 -23.26 -15.18 8.98
CA SER A 5 -21.93 -15.59 9.45
C SER A 5 -20.90 -15.63 8.32
N PHE A 6 -21.31 -16.03 7.11
CA PHE A 6 -20.46 -16.01 5.93
C PHE A 6 -20.08 -14.58 5.54
N TYR A 7 -21.05 -13.70 5.38
CA TYR A 7 -20.80 -12.32 4.96
C TYR A 7 -20.06 -11.49 6.01
N LYS A 8 -20.32 -11.74 7.30
CA LYS A 8 -19.53 -11.17 8.38
C LYS A 8 -18.06 -11.62 8.29
N SER A 9 -17.81 -12.90 8.02
CA SER A 9 -16.44 -13.41 7.90
C SER A 9 -15.68 -12.80 6.72
N LEU A 10 -16.38 -12.51 5.61
CA LEU A 10 -15.80 -11.79 4.48
C LEU A 10 -15.44 -10.36 4.86
N TYR A 11 -16.37 -9.63 5.49
CA TYR A 11 -16.11 -8.28 5.98
C TYR A 11 -14.91 -8.23 6.95
N ASP A 12 -14.88 -9.12 7.95
CA ASP A 12 -13.80 -9.21 8.93
C ASP A 12 -12.45 -9.52 8.24
N ARG A 13 -12.44 -10.39 7.22
CA ARG A 13 -11.24 -10.67 6.41
C ARG A 13 -10.73 -9.42 5.71
N GLU A 14 -11.59 -8.63 5.09
CA GLU A 14 -11.19 -7.43 4.36
C GLU A 14 -10.73 -6.30 5.28
N LEU A 15 -11.34 -6.18 6.46
CA LEU A 15 -10.85 -5.28 7.52
C LEU A 15 -9.44 -5.67 7.99
N ASN A 16 -9.19 -6.97 8.18
CA ASN A 16 -7.87 -7.47 8.53
C ASN A 16 -6.84 -7.24 7.40
N ARG A 17 -7.24 -7.39 6.12
CA ARG A 17 -6.37 -7.08 4.98
C ARG A 17 -5.97 -5.60 4.98
N ARG A 18 -6.88 -4.68 5.28
CA ARG A 18 -6.57 -3.25 5.42
C ARG A 18 -5.46 -3.01 6.46
N VAL A 19 -5.62 -3.57 7.66
CA VAL A 19 -4.61 -3.46 8.74
C VAL A 19 -3.27 -4.05 8.30
N HIS A 20 -3.30 -5.21 7.63
CA HIS A 20 -2.09 -5.83 7.10
C HIS A 20 -1.36 -4.90 6.12
N PHE A 21 -2.07 -4.20 5.22
CA PHE A 21 -1.46 -3.25 4.30
C PHE A 21 -0.88 -2.02 5.01
N ASP A 22 -1.55 -1.50 6.03
CA ASP A 22 -1.05 -0.39 6.84
C ASP A 22 0.28 -0.77 7.53
N ASN A 23 0.37 -1.99 8.05
CA ASN A 23 1.59 -2.51 8.67
C ASN A 23 2.70 -2.87 7.67
N SER A 24 2.34 -3.24 6.43
CA SER A 24 3.28 -3.71 5.41
C SER A 24 4.17 -2.62 4.82
N ILE A 25 3.95 -1.35 5.17
CA ILE A 25 4.65 -0.18 4.62
C ILE A 25 5.98 0.09 5.34
N ASN A 26 6.07 -0.28 6.62
CA ASN A 26 7.26 -0.03 7.44
C ASN A 26 8.54 -0.62 6.81
N LEU A 27 8.45 -1.86 6.29
CA LEU A 27 9.60 -2.51 5.68
C LEU A 27 10.08 -1.79 4.40
N PRO A 28 9.22 -1.49 3.41
CA PRO A 28 9.57 -0.63 2.27
C PRO A 28 10.22 0.69 2.66
N VAL A 29 9.65 1.43 3.63
CA VAL A 29 10.19 2.73 4.08
C VAL A 29 11.60 2.55 4.65
N THR A 30 11.80 1.56 5.51
CA THR A 30 13.11 1.26 6.10
C THR A 30 14.14 0.94 5.02
N ILE A 31 13.81 0.09 4.05
CA ILE A 31 14.72 -0.28 2.96
C ILE A 31 15.07 0.95 2.10
N LEU A 32 14.07 1.77 1.73
CA LEU A 32 14.33 2.99 0.97
C LEU A 32 15.24 3.96 1.72
N THR A 33 15.05 4.08 3.03
CA THR A 33 15.90 4.93 3.89
C THR A 33 17.35 4.42 3.91
N LEU A 34 17.54 3.10 4.01
CA LEU A 34 18.85 2.47 3.94
C LEU A 34 19.53 2.68 2.58
N ILE A 35 18.77 2.57 1.48
CA ILE A 35 19.29 2.85 0.13
C ILE A 35 19.80 4.29 0.05
N VAL A 36 19.03 5.27 0.55
CA VAL A 36 19.47 6.68 0.56
C VAL A 36 20.74 6.84 1.39
N GLY A 37 20.79 6.28 2.60
CA GLY A 37 21.94 6.38 3.48
C GLY A 37 23.21 5.75 2.88
N LEU A 38 23.08 4.56 2.28
CA LEU A 38 24.19 3.86 1.62
C LEU A 38 24.71 4.65 0.43
N ASN A 39 23.83 5.10 -0.48
CA ASN A 39 24.26 5.88 -1.63
C ASN A 39 24.88 7.22 -1.22
N TYR A 40 24.32 7.90 -0.21
CA TYR A 40 24.90 9.13 0.34
C TYR A 40 26.31 8.90 0.89
N TYR A 41 26.50 7.85 1.71
CA TYR A 41 27.81 7.50 2.26
C TYR A 41 28.83 7.25 1.15
N TYR A 42 28.45 6.48 0.12
CA TYR A 42 29.35 6.17 -1.00
C TYR A 42 29.69 7.42 -1.81
N ILE A 43 28.71 8.24 -2.16
CA ILE A 43 28.94 9.51 -2.89
C ILE A 43 29.88 10.42 -2.09
N LYS A 44 29.73 10.50 -0.76
CA LYS A 44 30.56 11.37 0.08
C LYS A 44 32.01 10.90 0.21
N ASN A 45 32.25 9.60 0.38
CA ASN A 45 33.57 9.08 0.78
C ASN A 45 34.37 8.49 -0.38
N ILE A 46 33.70 7.91 -1.38
CA ILE A 46 34.31 7.23 -2.52
C ILE A 46 33.97 7.96 -3.82
N GLY A 47 32.83 8.66 -3.85
CA GLY A 47 32.37 9.41 -5.01
C GLY A 47 33.33 10.53 -5.43
N ILE A 48 33.28 10.79 -6.73
CA ILE A 48 33.77 11.94 -7.49
C ILE A 48 34.63 12.92 -6.68
N LYS A 49 35.95 12.72 -6.72
CA LYS A 49 36.94 13.66 -6.15
C LYS A 49 37.14 14.89 -7.04
N ASP A 50 36.91 14.74 -8.34
CA ASP A 50 37.10 15.81 -9.32
C ASP A 50 35.99 15.80 -10.37
N ILE A 51 35.33 16.94 -10.59
CA ILE A 51 34.20 17.05 -11.52
C ILE A 51 34.63 16.80 -12.96
N ASN A 52 35.91 17.00 -13.26
CA ASN A 52 36.46 16.89 -14.61
C ASN A 52 36.83 15.44 -15.01
N GLU A 53 36.94 14.50 -14.06
CA GLU A 53 37.24 13.08 -14.32
C GLU A 53 35.99 12.18 -14.30
N ILE A 54 34.81 12.77 -14.09
CA ILE A 54 33.55 12.02 -14.05
C ILE A 54 33.24 11.50 -15.46
N LEU A 55 33.19 10.18 -15.62
CA LEU A 55 32.75 9.59 -16.88
C LEU A 55 31.22 9.65 -16.95
N PHE A 56 30.68 9.84 -18.15
CA PHE A 56 29.23 9.78 -18.44
C PHE A 56 28.55 8.54 -17.81
N TRP A 57 29.29 7.42 -17.72
CA TRP A 57 28.85 6.17 -17.11
C TRP A 57 28.59 6.24 -15.60
N ASP A 58 29.30 7.10 -14.87
CA ASP A 58 29.09 7.28 -13.43
C ASP A 58 27.73 7.96 -13.17
N TYR A 59 27.38 8.97 -14.01
CA TYR A 59 26.09 9.66 -13.95
C TYR A 59 24.91 8.77 -14.37
N SER A 60 25.08 7.95 -15.41
CA SER A 60 23.99 7.11 -15.91
C SER A 60 23.55 6.06 -14.89
N GLY A 61 24.49 5.50 -14.13
CA GLY A 61 24.20 4.58 -13.02
C GLY A 61 23.38 5.23 -11.90
N PHE A 62 23.77 6.41 -11.43
CA PHE A 62 23.03 7.12 -10.37
C PHE A 62 21.65 7.60 -10.85
N LEU A 63 21.55 7.99 -12.13
CA LEU A 63 20.28 8.36 -12.74
C LEU A 63 19.32 7.15 -12.77
N LEU A 64 19.80 5.97 -13.17
CA LEU A 64 19.01 4.75 -13.15
C LEU A 64 18.51 4.40 -11.74
N VAL A 65 19.41 4.43 -10.74
CA VAL A 65 19.05 4.20 -9.33
C VAL A 65 17.99 5.19 -8.87
N SER A 66 18.13 6.47 -9.23
CA SER A 66 17.18 7.52 -8.87
C SER A 66 15.80 7.30 -9.50
N ILE A 67 15.73 6.90 -10.78
CA ILE A 67 14.46 6.61 -11.46
C ILE A 67 13.75 5.41 -10.80
N LEU A 68 14.47 4.32 -10.53
CA LEU A 68 13.91 3.14 -9.87
C LEU A 68 13.44 3.47 -8.46
N PHE A 69 14.24 4.24 -7.70
CA PHE A 69 13.91 4.70 -6.36
C PHE A 69 12.63 5.55 -6.38
N LEU A 70 12.54 6.57 -7.23
CA LEU A 70 11.36 7.43 -7.33
C LEU A 70 10.11 6.66 -7.76
N THR A 71 10.27 5.68 -8.66
CA THR A 71 9.17 4.80 -9.08
C THR A 71 8.68 3.95 -7.91
N SER A 72 9.59 3.38 -7.11
CA SER A 72 9.23 2.62 -5.92
C SER A 72 8.50 3.47 -4.88
N LEU A 73 8.97 4.72 -4.68
CA LEU A 73 8.37 5.69 -3.75
C LEU A 73 6.98 6.10 -4.21
N PHE A 74 6.79 6.32 -5.51
CA PHE A 74 5.48 6.62 -6.10
C PHE A 74 4.46 5.52 -5.78
N PHE A 75 4.81 4.25 -6.05
CA PHE A 75 3.92 3.13 -5.75
C PHE A 75 3.70 2.93 -4.25
N LEU A 76 4.70 3.22 -3.41
CA LEU A 76 4.54 3.18 -1.96
C LEU A 76 3.49 4.19 -1.46
N ILE A 77 3.64 5.46 -1.88
CA ILE A 77 2.71 6.54 -1.50
C ILE A 77 1.31 6.25 -2.04
N LYS A 78 1.22 5.73 -3.28
CA LYS A 78 -0.05 5.33 -3.88
C LYS A 78 -0.73 4.20 -3.10
N SER A 79 0.00 3.16 -2.71
CA SER A 79 -0.53 2.04 -1.91
C SER A 79 -0.91 2.45 -0.49
N TYR A 80 -0.18 3.38 0.12
CA TYR A 80 -0.43 3.82 1.49
C TYR A 80 -1.61 4.77 1.61
N ASN A 81 -1.68 5.78 0.74
CA ASN A 81 -2.62 6.88 0.95
C ASN A 81 -3.20 7.43 -0.37
N ASN A 82 -3.21 6.63 -1.44
CA ASN A 82 -3.77 7.01 -2.73
C ASN A 82 -3.24 8.38 -3.23
N LEU A 83 -1.92 8.59 -3.17
CA LEU A 83 -1.28 9.86 -3.51
C LEU A 83 -1.84 11.03 -2.69
N PHE A 84 -1.89 10.86 -1.36
CA PHE A 84 -2.37 11.85 -0.37
C PHE A 84 -3.87 12.13 -0.40
N ARG A 85 -4.65 11.42 -1.22
CA ARG A 85 -6.11 11.59 -1.28
C ARG A 85 -6.85 10.82 -0.19
N GLY A 86 -6.22 9.82 0.40
CA GLY A 86 -6.91 8.87 1.28
C GLY A 86 -7.71 7.82 0.50
N PHE A 87 -8.12 6.79 1.24
CA PHE A 87 -9.00 5.75 0.74
C PHE A 87 -10.40 5.93 1.34
N SER A 88 -11.41 5.94 0.48
CA SER A 88 -12.82 6.06 0.88
C SER A 88 -13.39 4.71 1.31
N TYR A 89 -12.87 4.15 2.40
CA TYR A 89 -13.41 2.95 3.03
C TYR A 89 -14.79 3.27 3.62
N ARG A 90 -15.82 2.58 3.14
CA ARG A 90 -17.16 2.64 3.73
C ARG A 90 -17.14 1.94 5.08
N ASN A 91 -17.82 2.50 6.06
CA ASN A 91 -18.01 1.85 7.36
C ASN A 91 -19.46 1.42 7.51
N LEU A 92 -19.69 0.44 8.38
CA LEU A 92 -21.04 0.17 8.88
C LEU A 92 -21.52 1.36 9.71
N ALA A 93 -22.85 1.52 9.78
CA ALA A 93 -23.49 2.46 10.68
C ALA A 93 -23.08 2.17 12.14
N THR A 94 -23.19 3.18 12.99
CA THR A 94 -22.91 3.04 14.42
C THR A 94 -23.87 2.05 15.07
N PRO A 95 -23.49 1.40 16.18
CA PRO A 95 -24.39 0.49 16.89
C PRO A 95 -25.73 1.14 17.27
N SER A 96 -25.72 2.42 17.64
CA SER A 96 -26.93 3.19 17.95
C SER A 96 -27.83 3.34 16.72
N GLU A 97 -27.28 3.77 15.58
CA GLU A 97 -28.03 3.88 14.32
C GLU A 97 -28.59 2.54 13.85
N ILE A 98 -27.85 1.44 14.05
CA ILE A 98 -28.33 0.09 13.73
C ILE A 98 -29.50 -0.31 14.65
N ALA A 99 -29.43 0.03 15.94
CA ALA A 99 -30.50 -0.25 16.90
C ALA A 99 -31.76 0.58 16.59
N ASP A 100 -31.59 1.86 16.26
CA ASP A 100 -32.68 2.76 15.85
C ASP A 100 -33.33 2.25 14.56
N PHE A 101 -32.53 1.88 13.55
CA PHE A 101 -33.01 1.28 12.32
C PHE A 101 -33.80 0.00 12.58
N LYS A 102 -33.38 -0.86 13.51
CA LYS A 102 -34.13 -2.07 13.87
C LYS A 102 -35.52 -1.72 14.42
N ASN A 103 -35.62 -0.73 15.31
CA ASN A 103 -36.90 -0.30 15.87
C ASN A 103 -37.81 0.32 14.78
N GLU A 104 -37.24 1.07 13.85
CA GLU A 104 -37.98 1.62 12.69
C GLU A 104 -38.46 0.52 11.74
N LEU A 105 -37.62 -0.48 11.50
CA LEU A 105 -37.96 -1.64 10.66
C LEU A 105 -39.09 -2.46 11.28
N ASP A 106 -39.07 -2.67 12.59
CA ASP A 106 -40.14 -3.37 13.31
C ASP A 106 -41.48 -2.61 13.16
N LYS A 107 -41.48 -1.28 13.32
CA LYS A 107 -42.66 -0.43 13.10
C LYS A 107 -43.15 -0.48 11.65
N TYR A 108 -42.25 -0.48 10.68
CA TYR A 108 -42.58 -0.60 9.26
C TYR A 108 -43.23 -1.95 8.95
N ASN A 109 -42.66 -3.04 9.49
CA ASN A 109 -43.14 -4.40 9.30
C ASN A 109 -44.53 -4.65 9.91
N ASP A 110 -44.97 -3.84 10.88
CA ASP A 110 -46.34 -3.90 11.41
C ASP A 110 -47.38 -3.26 10.48
N GLN A 111 -46.94 -2.49 9.48
CA GLN A 111 -47.80 -1.77 8.53
C GLN A 111 -47.89 -2.45 7.16
N VAL A 112 -47.14 -3.54 6.93
CA VAL A 112 -47.06 -4.23 5.64
C VAL A 112 -47.28 -5.73 5.80
N ASP A 113 -47.90 -6.34 4.78
CA ASP A 113 -48.13 -7.79 4.77
C ASP A 113 -46.83 -8.58 4.52
N GLU A 114 -45.94 -8.05 3.68
CA GLU A 114 -44.63 -8.65 3.37
C GLU A 114 -43.54 -7.99 4.22
N LYS A 115 -43.11 -8.73 5.26
CA LYS A 115 -42.12 -8.24 6.22
C LYS A 115 -40.70 -8.35 5.68
N VAL A 116 -39.91 -7.32 5.92
CA VAL A 116 -38.48 -7.28 5.61
C VAL A 116 -37.69 -7.79 6.81
N SER A 117 -36.79 -8.75 6.59
CA SER A 117 -35.92 -9.27 7.64
C SER A 117 -34.78 -8.31 7.95
N PHE A 118 -34.57 -8.03 9.24
CA PHE A 118 -33.40 -7.27 9.68
C PHE A 118 -32.09 -7.95 9.25
N GLU A 119 -32.02 -9.28 9.35
CA GLU A 119 -30.83 -10.05 8.98
C GLU A 119 -30.52 -9.91 7.49
N SER A 120 -31.52 -9.94 6.61
CA SER A 120 -31.29 -9.78 5.17
C SER A 120 -30.75 -8.39 4.82
N VAL A 121 -31.26 -7.35 5.47
CA VAL A 121 -30.76 -5.97 5.28
C VAL A 121 -29.32 -5.84 5.77
N ILE A 122 -28.99 -6.42 6.93
CA ILE A 122 -27.62 -6.41 7.45
C ILE A 122 -26.67 -7.18 6.53
N VAL A 123 -27.09 -8.34 6.02
CA VAL A 123 -26.32 -9.11 5.03
C VAL A 123 -26.04 -8.28 3.78
N GLU A 124 -27.04 -7.57 3.25
CA GLU A 124 -26.87 -6.69 2.09
C GLU A 124 -25.87 -5.56 2.39
N LYS A 125 -25.95 -4.94 3.56
CA LYS A 125 -24.99 -3.90 3.98
C LYS A 125 -23.57 -4.45 4.14
N LEU A 126 -23.40 -5.64 4.72
CA LEU A 126 -22.10 -6.30 4.81
C LEU A 126 -21.50 -6.55 3.43
N ASN A 127 -22.31 -6.98 2.45
CA ASN A 127 -21.89 -7.13 1.07
C ASN A 127 -21.42 -5.80 0.45
N GLN A 128 -22.25 -4.77 0.50
CA GLN A 128 -21.93 -3.46 -0.07
C GLN A 128 -20.64 -2.86 0.50
N VAL A 129 -20.40 -3.03 1.81
CA VAL A 129 -19.17 -2.56 2.46
C VAL A 129 -17.98 -3.45 2.09
N SER A 130 -18.16 -4.77 2.08
CA SER A 130 -17.10 -5.72 1.71
C SER A 130 -16.63 -5.51 0.28
N ASP A 131 -17.53 -5.32 -0.67
CA ASP A 131 -17.18 -5.05 -2.08
C ASP A 131 -16.33 -3.78 -2.22
N ASN A 132 -16.70 -2.71 -1.51
CA ASN A 132 -15.91 -1.48 -1.47
C ASN A 132 -14.50 -1.75 -0.91
N HIS A 133 -14.40 -2.52 0.18
CA HIS A 133 -13.10 -2.83 0.79
C HIS A 133 -12.24 -3.71 -0.12
N ILE A 134 -12.83 -4.71 -0.80
CA ILE A 134 -12.13 -5.59 -1.74
C ILE A 134 -11.48 -4.77 -2.85
N LEU A 135 -12.26 -3.90 -3.51
CA LEU A 135 -11.75 -3.07 -4.62
C LEU A 135 -10.56 -2.21 -4.19
N ILE A 136 -10.66 -1.58 -3.01
CA ILE A 136 -9.57 -0.75 -2.47
C ILE A 136 -8.36 -1.63 -2.12
N ASN A 137 -8.58 -2.71 -1.38
CA ASN A 137 -7.54 -3.62 -0.90
C ASN A 137 -6.77 -4.29 -2.04
N ASP A 138 -7.45 -4.66 -3.13
CA ASP A 138 -6.82 -5.27 -4.30
C ASP A 138 -5.93 -4.27 -5.03
N GLN A 139 -6.39 -3.03 -5.20
CA GLN A 139 -5.57 -1.96 -5.78
C GLN A 139 -4.33 -1.69 -4.91
N ARG A 140 -4.51 -1.60 -3.58
CA ARG A 140 -3.40 -1.42 -2.63
C ARG A 140 -2.39 -2.56 -2.71
N SER A 141 -2.87 -3.80 -2.82
CA SER A 141 -2.04 -5.00 -2.98
C SER A 141 -1.17 -4.93 -4.23
N ILE A 142 -1.75 -4.56 -5.39
CA ILE A 142 -1.03 -4.43 -6.65
C ILE A 142 0.02 -3.33 -6.58
N ASP A 143 -0.33 -2.16 -6.03
CA ASP A 143 0.62 -1.05 -5.90
C ASP A 143 1.76 -1.40 -4.92
N LEU A 144 1.47 -2.09 -3.82
CA LEU A 144 2.50 -2.55 -2.88
C LEU A 144 3.42 -3.60 -3.50
N TYR A 145 2.88 -4.52 -4.30
CA TYR A 145 3.68 -5.48 -5.06
C TYR A 145 4.64 -4.76 -6.01
N ARG A 146 4.13 -3.78 -6.79
CA ARG A 146 4.97 -2.96 -7.69
C ARG A 146 6.05 -2.20 -6.92
N CYS A 147 5.70 -1.58 -5.79
CA CYS A 147 6.66 -0.93 -4.91
C CYS A 147 7.81 -1.88 -4.52
N LYS A 148 7.49 -3.07 -4.01
CA LYS A 148 8.48 -4.08 -3.61
C LYS A 148 9.35 -4.52 -4.78
N THR A 149 8.78 -4.71 -5.97
CA THR A 149 9.53 -5.03 -7.18
C THR A 149 10.55 -3.93 -7.51
N PHE A 150 10.13 -2.66 -7.51
CA PHE A 150 11.06 -1.56 -7.78
C PHE A 150 12.10 -1.35 -6.66
N ILE A 151 11.77 -1.64 -5.40
CA ILE A 151 12.77 -1.67 -4.31
C ILE A 151 13.87 -2.70 -4.61
N ILE A 152 13.50 -3.91 -5.00
CA ILE A 152 14.48 -4.97 -5.33
C ILE A 152 15.36 -4.52 -6.51
N LEU A 153 14.76 -3.96 -7.56
CA LEU A 153 15.52 -3.43 -8.70
C LEU A 153 16.45 -2.29 -8.29
N THR A 154 16.00 -1.39 -7.41
CA THR A 154 16.81 -0.29 -6.88
C THR A 154 18.00 -0.80 -6.07
N LEU A 155 17.80 -1.82 -5.23
CA LEU A 155 18.87 -2.47 -4.47
C LEU A 155 19.93 -3.07 -5.39
N ILE A 156 19.51 -3.83 -6.40
CA ILE A 156 20.42 -4.46 -7.37
C ILE A 156 21.20 -3.38 -8.12
N ALA A 157 20.51 -2.38 -8.68
CA ALA A 157 21.14 -1.29 -9.42
C ALA A 157 22.13 -0.50 -8.55
N SER A 158 21.76 -0.22 -7.29
CA SER A 158 22.63 0.49 -6.35
C SER A 158 23.87 -0.33 -5.99
N GLY A 159 23.71 -1.62 -5.69
CA GLY A 159 24.83 -2.51 -5.40
C GLY A 159 25.81 -2.63 -6.57
N LEU A 160 25.29 -2.82 -7.79
CA LEU A 160 26.12 -2.88 -8.99
C LEU A 160 26.88 -1.56 -9.23
N ASN A 161 26.20 -0.42 -9.09
CA ASN A 161 26.82 0.90 -9.23
C ASN A 161 27.97 1.08 -8.22
N ILE A 162 27.72 0.77 -6.96
CA ILE A 162 28.72 0.84 -5.89
C ILE A 162 29.95 -0.05 -6.19
N ILE A 163 29.73 -1.30 -6.65
CA ILE A 163 30.82 -2.21 -7.00
C ILE A 163 31.66 -1.64 -8.14
N ILE A 164 31.03 -1.15 -9.20
CA ILE A 164 31.71 -0.57 -10.37
C ILE A 164 32.57 0.62 -9.94
N LEU A 165 32.00 1.55 -9.16
CA LEU A 165 32.72 2.73 -8.67
C LEU A 165 33.91 2.33 -7.76
N THR A 166 33.73 1.31 -6.92
CA THR A 166 34.79 0.84 -6.03
C THR A 166 35.94 0.24 -6.84
N ILE A 167 35.66 -0.59 -7.85
CA ILE A 167 36.69 -1.17 -8.72
C ILE A 167 37.44 -0.06 -9.46
N LYS A 168 36.72 0.91 -10.04
CA LYS A 168 37.33 2.06 -10.73
C LYS A 168 38.27 2.84 -9.81
N ASN A 169 37.87 3.08 -8.56
CA ASN A 169 38.69 3.78 -7.59
C ASN A 169 39.88 2.96 -7.04
N LEU A 170 39.88 1.63 -7.19
CA LEU A 170 41.02 0.76 -6.84
C LEU A 170 42.02 0.55 -7.98
N GLN A 171 41.61 0.80 -9.23
CA GLN A 171 42.45 0.68 -10.43
C GLN A 171 43.24 1.96 -10.77
N ILE A 172 42.97 3.05 -10.05
CA ILE A 172 43.77 4.28 -10.02
C ILE A 172 44.75 4.17 -8.85
#